data_AF-A0A416MKU4-F1
#
_entry.id   AF-A0A416MKU4-F1
#
_cell.length_a   1.000
_cell.length_b   1.000
_cell.length_c   1.000
_cell.angle_alpha   90.00
_cell.angle_beta   90.00
_cell.angle_gamma   90.00
#
_symmetry.space_group_name_H-M   'P 1'
#
loop_
_entity.id
_entity.type
_entity.pdbx_description
1 polymer ?
#
loop_
_entity_poly.entity_id
_entity_poly.type
_entity_poly.pdbx_seq_one_letter_code
_entity_poly.pdbx_strand_id
1 'polypeptide(L)'
;MAHSNLKKDGKTSKKPAAKMPGEWLYLNKEELPLRKIYELFNEAQNAEYWEAAGVLEISLPESGTLDMEDLEGTLGDDEGDAYLLHNGIRTVFAATIRPEDYEKAKEIMLFITQKLGGYFCADTADFKPVVAAK
;
A
#
# COMPACT_ATOMS: atom_id res chain seq x y z
N MET A 1 61.36 9.86 6.04
CA MET A 1 60.59 10.27 4.85
C MET A 1 60.07 9.02 4.17
N ALA A 2 58.77 9.02 3.87
CA ALA A 2 57.95 8.13 3.02
C ALA A 2 58.25 6.62 2.96
N HIS A 3 57.29 5.81 3.41
CA HIS A 3 56.71 4.76 2.56
C HIS A 3 55.19 4.77 2.71
N SER A 4 54.54 5.02 1.59
CA SER A 4 53.11 5.11 1.37
C SER A 4 52.45 3.75 1.54
N ASN A 5 51.30 3.68 2.22
CA ASN A 5 50.44 2.51 2.21
C ASN A 5 49.08 2.85 1.60
N LEU A 6 48.94 2.57 0.31
CA LEU A 6 47.69 2.61 -0.44
C LEU A 6 47.02 1.23 -0.34
N LYS A 7 45.84 1.16 0.29
CA LYS A 7 44.81 0.12 0.12
C LYS A 7 43.47 0.82 0.39
N LYS A 8 42.78 1.32 -0.63
CA LYS A 8 41.94 0.62 -1.61
C LYS A 8 40.81 -0.17 -0.93
N ASP A 9 39.62 0.43 -0.98
CA ASP A 9 38.36 -0.12 -1.49
C ASP A 9 37.19 0.45 -0.69
N GLY A 10 36.82 1.70 -1.00
CA GLY A 10 35.50 2.21 -0.69
C GLY A 10 34.48 1.48 -1.57
N LYS A 11 34.10 0.26 -1.16
CA LYS A 11 32.85 -0.34 -1.63
C LYS A 11 31.73 0.57 -1.16
N THR A 12 31.32 1.51 -2.01
CA THR A 12 29.99 2.09 -1.97
C THR A 12 29.05 0.92 -2.20
N SER A 13 28.68 0.25 -1.11
CA SER A 13 27.56 -0.68 -1.08
C SER A 13 26.34 0.14 -1.47
N LYS A 14 26.05 0.20 -2.77
CA LYS A 14 24.70 0.49 -3.24
C LYS A 14 23.85 -0.55 -2.54
N LYS A 15 23.17 -0.14 -1.47
CA LYS A 15 22.10 -0.95 -0.88
C LYS A 15 21.25 -1.41 -2.06
N PRO A 16 20.93 -2.72 -2.19
CA PRO A 16 19.91 -3.09 -3.15
C PRO A 16 18.72 -2.17 -2.87
N ALA A 17 18.23 -1.46 -3.90
CA ALA A 17 17.00 -0.71 -3.75
C ALA A 17 16.01 -1.69 -3.12
N ALA A 18 15.56 -1.40 -1.90
CA ALA A 18 14.60 -2.25 -1.24
C ALA A 18 13.43 -2.34 -2.20
N LYS A 19 13.19 -3.54 -2.76
CA LYS A 19 12.01 -3.75 -3.60
C LYS A 19 10.84 -3.44 -2.70
N MET A 20 10.06 -2.43 -3.05
CA MET A 20 8.86 -2.10 -2.31
C MET A 20 7.93 -3.32 -2.34
N PRO A 21 7.15 -3.56 -1.27
CA PRO A 21 6.22 -4.67 -1.25
C PRO A 21 5.17 -4.50 -2.36
N GLY A 22 4.75 -5.62 -2.93
CA GLY A 22 3.62 -5.64 -3.87
C GLY A 22 2.28 -5.70 -3.15
N GLU A 23 2.26 -6.25 -1.93
CA GLU A 23 1.05 -6.46 -1.12
C GLU A 23 0.99 -5.44 0.02
N TRP A 24 -0.18 -4.83 0.15
CA TRP A 24 -0.48 -3.74 1.07
C TRP A 24 -1.86 -3.96 1.68
N LEU A 25 -2.12 -3.28 2.78
CA LEU A 25 -3.40 -3.24 3.47
C LEU A 25 -3.82 -1.78 3.62
N TYR A 26 -5.03 -1.45 3.22
CA TYR A 26 -5.69 -0.19 3.57
C TYR A 26 -6.53 -0.39 4.82
N LEU A 27 -6.21 0.38 5.86
CA LEU A 27 -6.86 0.30 7.17
C LEU A 27 -7.56 1.62 7.49
N ASN A 28 -8.82 1.55 7.87
CA ASN A 28 -9.59 2.72 8.29
C ASN A 28 -10.43 2.45 9.55
N LYS A 29 -10.55 3.46 10.41
CA LYS A 29 -11.36 3.42 11.64
C LYS A 29 -12.85 3.66 11.38
N GLU A 30 -13.17 4.23 10.23
CA GLU A 30 -14.54 4.37 9.76
C GLU A 30 -14.96 3.09 9.00
N GLU A 31 -16.25 2.79 9.04
CA GLU A 31 -16.84 1.72 8.23
C GLU A 31 -17.09 2.27 6.82
N LEU A 32 -16.29 1.81 5.86
CA LEU A 32 -16.31 2.25 4.48
C LEU A 32 -16.48 1.05 3.55
N PRO A 33 -17.46 1.04 2.63
CA PRO A 33 -17.52 0.04 1.58
C PRO A 33 -16.50 0.35 0.48
N LEU A 34 -15.99 -0.67 -0.21
CA LEU A 34 -15.04 -0.51 -1.32
C LEU A 34 -15.57 0.42 -2.44
N ARG A 35 -16.90 0.46 -2.62
CA ARG A 35 -17.61 1.39 -3.49
C ARG A 35 -17.25 2.87 -3.25
N LYS A 36 -16.95 3.27 -2.01
CA LYS A 36 -16.53 4.66 -1.71
C LYS A 36 -15.20 5.02 -2.33
N ILE A 37 -14.27 4.06 -2.42
CA ILE A 37 -13.00 4.26 -3.12
C ILE A 37 -13.26 4.34 -4.62
N TYR A 38 -14.06 3.42 -5.18
CA TYR A 38 -14.45 3.45 -6.59
C TYR A 38 -15.05 4.80 -7.02
N GLU A 39 -15.95 5.37 -6.20
CA GLU A 39 -16.57 6.67 -6.46
C GLU A 39 -15.56 7.82 -6.65
N LEU A 40 -14.38 7.74 -6.02
CA LEU A 40 -13.31 8.76 -6.18
C LEU A 40 -12.65 8.73 -7.57
N PHE A 41 -12.70 7.60 -8.26
CA PHE A 41 -12.03 7.38 -9.55
C PHE A 41 -13.01 7.22 -10.71
N ASN A 42 -14.29 6.97 -10.44
CA ASN A 42 -15.34 6.84 -11.45
C ASN A 42 -15.47 8.10 -12.32
N GLU A 43 -15.27 9.29 -11.76
CA GLU A 43 -15.31 10.54 -12.54
C GLU A 43 -14.14 10.68 -13.54
N ALA A 44 -13.06 9.90 -13.37
CA ALA A 44 -11.86 9.96 -14.20
C ALA A 44 -11.70 8.76 -15.16
N GLN A 45 -12.65 7.81 -15.20
CA GLN A 45 -12.63 6.59 -16.03
C GLN A 45 -11.38 5.69 -15.89
N ASN A 46 -10.76 5.65 -14.71
CA ASN A 46 -9.56 4.84 -14.45
C ASN A 46 -9.80 3.75 -13.39
N ALA A 47 -11.03 3.24 -13.26
CA ALA A 47 -11.32 2.17 -12.32
C ALA A 47 -12.44 1.23 -12.78
N GLU A 48 -12.27 -0.06 -12.54
CA GLU A 48 -13.25 -1.12 -12.74
C GLU A 48 -13.63 -1.75 -11.40
N TYR A 49 -14.93 -1.83 -11.10
CA TYR A 49 -15.44 -2.36 -9.84
C TYR A 49 -16.31 -3.58 -10.06
N TRP A 50 -15.88 -4.72 -9.52
CA TRP A 50 -16.65 -5.96 -9.48
C TRP A 50 -17.26 -6.14 -8.10
N GLU A 51 -18.41 -5.50 -7.87
CA GLU A 51 -19.09 -5.48 -6.57
C GLU A 51 -19.37 -6.88 -6.00
N ALA A 52 -19.80 -7.82 -6.84
CA ALA A 52 -20.10 -9.19 -6.41
C ALA A 52 -18.86 -9.96 -5.94
N ALA A 53 -17.67 -9.58 -6.40
CA ALA A 53 -16.40 -10.19 -5.99
C ALA A 53 -15.72 -9.40 -4.86
N GLY A 54 -16.20 -8.20 -4.52
CA GLY A 54 -15.51 -7.32 -3.59
C GLY A 54 -14.16 -6.82 -4.12
N VAL A 55 -13.98 -6.74 -5.45
CA VAL A 55 -12.71 -6.35 -6.09
C VAL A 55 -12.86 -5.06 -6.86
N LEU A 56 -11.89 -4.15 -6.69
CA LEU A 56 -11.75 -2.88 -7.38
C LEU A 56 -10.36 -2.79 -8.01
N GLU A 57 -10.29 -2.61 -9.33
CA GLU A 57 -9.04 -2.34 -10.03
C GLU A 57 -8.97 -0.85 -10.40
N ILE A 58 -7.89 -0.18 -10.00
CA ILE A 58 -7.63 1.24 -10.32
C ILE A 58 -6.43 1.31 -11.25
N SER A 59 -6.61 1.83 -12.46
CA SER A 59 -5.53 2.02 -13.43
C SER A 59 -4.57 3.13 -12.98
N LEU A 60 -3.27 2.85 -13.02
CA LEU A 60 -2.22 3.82 -12.76
C LEU A 60 -1.82 4.51 -14.08
N PRO A 61 -1.72 5.84 -14.15
CA PRO A 61 -1.35 6.54 -15.38
C PRO A 61 -0.01 6.04 -15.95
N GLU A 62 -0.03 5.58 -17.20
CA GLU A 62 1.14 5.09 -17.95
C GLU A 62 1.88 3.92 -17.26
N SER A 63 1.18 3.16 -16.41
CA SER A 63 1.75 2.15 -15.51
C SER A 63 0.78 0.96 -15.35
N GLY A 64 0.96 0.13 -14.31
CA GLY A 64 0.10 -1.01 -13.99
C GLY A 64 -1.23 -0.61 -13.32
N THR A 65 -1.69 -1.45 -12.40
CA THR A 65 -2.93 -1.26 -11.64
C THR A 65 -2.65 -1.28 -10.15
N LEU A 66 -3.55 -0.66 -9.38
CA LEU A 66 -3.74 -0.88 -7.96
C LEU A 66 -5.03 -1.68 -7.81
N ASP A 67 -4.88 -2.96 -7.51
CA ASP A 67 -6.00 -3.86 -7.28
C ASP A 67 -6.34 -3.83 -5.80
N MET A 68 -7.61 -3.75 -5.45
CA MET A 68 -8.09 -3.73 -4.07
C MET A 68 -9.17 -4.77 -3.86
N GLU A 69 -9.10 -5.49 -2.75
CA GLU A 69 -10.05 -6.53 -2.36
C GLU A 69 -10.59 -6.26 -0.95
N ASP A 70 -11.90 -6.43 -0.78
CA ASP A 70 -12.55 -6.31 0.53
C ASP A 70 -12.26 -7.55 1.41
N LEU A 71 -11.58 -7.35 2.54
CA LEU A 71 -11.28 -8.44 3.49
C LEU A 71 -12.35 -8.59 4.58
N GLU A 72 -13.50 -7.94 4.44
CA GLU A 72 -14.64 -8.05 5.35
C GLU A 72 -14.30 -7.72 6.83
N GLY A 73 -13.24 -6.91 7.04
CA GLY A 73 -12.82 -6.44 8.36
C GLY A 73 -11.92 -7.40 9.16
N THR A 74 -11.37 -8.46 8.55
CA THR A 74 -10.44 -9.41 9.19
C THR A 74 -9.16 -9.57 8.36
N LEU A 75 -8.04 -9.91 9.00
CA LEU A 75 -6.81 -10.34 8.32
C LEU A 75 -6.70 -11.86 8.19
N GLY A 76 -7.65 -12.61 8.76
CA GLY A 76 -7.69 -14.07 8.70
C GLY A 76 -6.81 -14.79 9.72
N ASP A 77 -6.14 -14.04 10.61
CA ASP A 77 -5.32 -14.57 11.69
C ASP A 77 -5.54 -13.81 13.01
N ASP A 78 -5.36 -14.51 14.15
CA ASP A 78 -5.62 -13.97 15.49
C ASP A 78 -4.78 -12.74 15.83
N GLU A 79 -3.55 -12.65 15.31
CA GLU A 79 -2.59 -11.58 15.62
C GLU A 79 -2.96 -10.30 14.87
N GLY A 80 -3.28 -10.44 13.58
CA GLY A 80 -3.83 -9.41 12.72
C GLY A 80 -5.15 -8.86 13.26
N ASP A 81 -6.10 -9.74 13.60
CA ASP A 81 -7.40 -9.31 14.12
C ASP A 81 -7.29 -8.61 15.49
N ALA A 82 -6.38 -9.08 16.37
CA ALA A 82 -6.07 -8.39 17.61
C ALA A 82 -5.48 -6.99 17.36
N TYR A 83 -4.64 -6.83 16.32
CA TYR A 83 -4.12 -5.54 15.90
C TYR A 83 -5.25 -4.62 15.41
N LEU A 84 -6.15 -5.11 14.55
CA LEU A 84 -7.29 -4.33 14.06
C LEU A 84 -8.16 -3.83 15.22
N LEU A 85 -8.52 -4.73 16.14
CA LEU A 85 -9.32 -4.41 17.32
C LEU A 85 -8.62 -3.38 18.22
N HIS A 86 -7.32 -3.59 18.51
CA HIS A 86 -6.56 -2.68 19.37
C HIS A 86 -6.50 -1.26 18.79
N ASN A 87 -6.36 -1.15 17.46
CA ASN A 87 -6.25 0.13 16.77
C ASN A 87 -7.62 0.75 16.42
N GLY A 88 -8.72 0.02 16.67
CA GLY A 88 -10.09 0.44 16.36
C GLY A 88 -10.34 0.52 14.85
N ILE A 89 -9.68 -0.33 14.07
CA ILE A 89 -9.90 -0.46 12.62
C ILE A 89 -11.22 -1.19 12.39
N ARG A 90 -12.00 -0.68 11.43
CA ARG A 90 -13.31 -1.23 11.05
C ARG A 90 -13.36 -1.67 9.59
N THR A 91 -12.53 -1.08 8.75
CA THR A 91 -12.42 -1.43 7.34
C THR A 91 -11.00 -1.85 7.02
N VAL A 92 -10.90 -2.96 6.30
CA VAL A 92 -9.65 -3.57 5.87
C VAL A 92 -9.80 -3.98 4.41
N PHE A 93 -8.98 -3.41 3.54
CA PHE A 93 -8.88 -3.85 2.15
C PHE A 93 -7.46 -4.32 1.86
N ALA A 94 -7.30 -5.46 1.20
CA ALA A 94 -6.04 -5.82 0.58
C ALA A 94 -5.81 -4.92 -0.63
N ALA A 95 -4.56 -4.56 -0.89
CA ALA A 95 -4.14 -3.75 -2.01
C ALA A 95 -2.90 -4.39 -2.66
N THR A 96 -3.00 -4.69 -3.95
CA THR A 96 -1.94 -5.33 -4.72
C THR A 96 -1.46 -4.40 -5.81
N ILE A 97 -0.14 -4.27 -5.93
CA ILE A 97 0.54 -3.49 -6.95
C ILE A 97 1.72 -4.26 -7.49
N ARG A 98 2.19 -3.87 -8.67
CA ARG A 98 3.52 -4.24 -9.13
C ARG A 98 4.57 -3.42 -8.36
N PRO A 99 5.59 -4.04 -7.73
CA PRO A 99 6.63 -3.32 -7.00
C PRO A 99 7.33 -2.20 -7.80
N GLU A 100 7.49 -2.37 -9.11
CA GLU A 100 8.06 -1.35 -10.00
C GLU A 100 7.18 -0.10 -10.17
N ASP A 101 5.87 -0.23 -9.97
CA ASP A 101 4.88 0.82 -10.13
C ASP A 101 4.59 1.56 -8.81
N TYR A 102 5.34 1.25 -7.74
CA TYR A 102 5.11 1.78 -6.40
C TYR A 102 5.01 3.31 -6.33
N GLU A 103 5.87 4.06 -7.02
CA GLU A 103 5.82 5.52 -6.96
C GLU A 103 4.48 6.07 -7.48
N LYS A 104 3.90 5.45 -8.51
CA LYS A 104 2.58 5.80 -9.05
C LYS A 104 1.45 5.31 -8.16
N ALA A 105 1.53 4.08 -7.68
CA ALA A 105 0.56 3.55 -6.72
C ALA A 105 0.50 4.39 -5.45
N LYS A 106 1.65 4.85 -4.95
CA LYS A 106 1.76 5.70 -3.76
C LYS A 106 1.03 7.02 -3.92
N GLU A 107 1.06 7.65 -5.10
CA GLU A 107 0.28 8.86 -5.38
C GLU A 107 -1.22 8.60 -5.21
N ILE A 108 -1.71 7.46 -5.71
CA ILE A 108 -3.11 7.03 -5.57
C ILE A 108 -3.44 6.67 -4.11
N MET A 109 -2.58 5.92 -3.42
CA MET A 109 -2.73 5.59 -1.99
C MET A 109 -2.81 6.85 -1.13
N LEU A 110 -1.96 7.84 -1.40
CA LEU A 110 -2.00 9.15 -0.73
C LEU A 110 -3.28 9.90 -1.04
N PHE A 111 -3.75 9.88 -2.29
CA PHE A 111 -5.01 10.51 -2.66
C PHE A 111 -6.21 9.88 -1.92
N ILE A 112 -6.30 8.55 -1.86
CA ILE A 112 -7.34 7.84 -1.12
C ILE A 112 -7.30 8.25 0.37
N THR A 113 -6.12 8.19 0.99
CA THR A 113 -5.97 8.53 2.42
C THR A 113 -6.26 9.99 2.73
N GLN A 114 -6.01 10.91 1.79
CA GLN A 114 -6.39 12.32 1.94
C GLN A 114 -7.89 12.55 1.86
N LYS A 115 -8.62 11.72 1.09
CA LYS A 115 -10.07 11.88 0.86
C LYS A 115 -10.91 11.15 1.90
N LEU A 116 -10.49 9.96 2.29
CA LEU A 116 -11.27 9.05 3.15
C LEU A 116 -10.60 8.80 4.51
N GLY A 117 -9.43 9.37 4.76
CA GLY A 117 -8.66 9.08 5.97
C GLY A 117 -8.00 7.69 5.91
N GLY A 118 -7.72 7.12 7.08
CA GLY A 118 -7.02 5.84 7.16
C GLY A 118 -5.57 5.90 6.69
N TYR A 119 -4.99 4.73 6.44
CA TYR A 119 -3.62 4.59 5.97
C TYR A 119 -3.42 3.27 5.23
N PHE A 120 -2.41 3.22 4.37
CA PHE A 120 -1.88 1.98 3.82
C PHE A 120 -0.67 1.52 4.62
N CYS A 121 -0.54 0.24 4.87
CA CYS A 121 0.68 -0.39 5.37
C CYS A 121 1.04 -1.58 4.49
N ALA A 122 2.32 -1.93 4.42
CA ALA A 122 2.69 -3.18 3.76
C ALA A 122 2.06 -4.37 4.47
N ASP A 123 1.67 -5.39 3.71
CA ASP A 123 1.24 -6.67 4.27
C ASP A 123 2.48 -7.48 4.71
N THR A 124 3.07 -7.06 5.82
CA THR A 124 4.25 -7.67 6.43
C THR A 124 4.01 -7.82 7.93
N ALA A 125 4.77 -8.70 8.58
CA ALA A 125 4.66 -8.94 10.02
C ALA A 125 4.81 -7.69 10.90
N ASP A 126 5.43 -6.61 10.39
CA ASP A 126 5.60 -5.35 11.10
C ASP A 126 4.75 -4.18 10.54
N PHE A 127 3.89 -4.45 9.56
CA PHE A 127 3.01 -3.49 8.87
C PHE A 127 3.76 -2.27 8.35
N LYS A 128 4.94 -2.48 7.76
CA LYS A 128 5.82 -1.40 7.29
C LYS A 128 6.38 -1.66 5.90
N PRO A 129 6.53 -0.61 5.07
CA PRO A 129 6.30 0.81 5.38
C PRO A 129 4.81 1.23 5.41
N VAL A 130 4.54 2.41 5.95
CA VAL A 130 3.21 3.03 6.03
C VAL A 130 3.11 4.23 5.08
N VAL A 131 1.99 4.36 4.38
CA VAL A 131 1.61 5.50 3.55
C VAL A 131 0.31 6.08 4.11
N ALA A 132 0.38 7.30 4.64
CA ALA A 132 -0.77 8.01 5.20
C ALA A 132 -0.74 9.47 4.77
N ALA A 133 -1.90 10.10 4.69
CA ALA A 133 -2.00 11.54 4.58
C ALA A 133 -1.33 12.21 5.80
N LYS A 134 -0.66 13.35 5.58
CA LYS A 134 -0.04 14.14 6.63
C LYS A 134 -1.05 14.96 7.41
#